data_AF-K1RZQ1-F1
#
_entry.id   AF-K1RZQ1-F1
#
_cell.length_a   1.000
_cell.length_b   1.000
_cell.length_c   1.000
_cell.angle_alpha   90.00
_cell.angle_beta   90.00
_cell.angle_gamma   90.00
#
_symmetry.space_group_name_H-M   'P 1'
#
loop_
_entity.id
_entity.type
_entity.pdbx_description
1 polymer ?
#
loop_
_entity_poly.entity_id
_entity_poly.type
_entity_poly.pdbx_seq_one_letter_code
_entity_poly.pdbx_strand_id
1 'polypeptide(L)' 'MLMIGPTGSGKTYLVKTLAKLLDVPLAIADATSLTEAGYIGDDIESVVSKLLAAADNDVEKAEQGIIL' A
#
# COMPACT_ATOMS: atom_id res chain seq x y z
N MET A 1 1.63 -2.44 10.88
CA MET A 1 0.44 -2.26 11.77
C MET A 1 -0.44 -3.50 11.63
N LEU A 2 -1.01 -4.04 12.71
CA LEU A 2 -1.98 -5.15 12.63
C LEU A 2 -3.39 -4.61 12.93
N MET A 3 -4.26 -4.62 11.92
CA MET A 3 -5.66 -4.18 12.04
C MET A 3 -6.59 -5.40 12.09
N ILE A 4 -7.27 -5.61 13.22
CA ILE A 4 -8.23 -6.71 13.39
C ILE A 4 -9.65 -6.12 13.40
N GLY A 5 -10.55 -6.72 12.61
CA GLY A 5 -11.96 -6.34 12.59
C GLY A 5 -12.73 -6.99 11.43
N PRO A 6 -14.06 -7.01 11.46
CA PRO A 6 -14.89 -7.67 10.44
C PRO A 6 -14.81 -6.97 9.07
N THR A 7 -15.23 -7.66 8.00
CA THR A 7 -15.36 -7.04 6.67
C THR A 7 -16.29 -5.84 6.73
N GLY A 8 -15.95 -4.75 6.02
CA GLY A 8 -16.75 -3.52 6.04
C GLY A 8 -16.57 -2.63 7.28
N SER A 9 -15.70 -2.98 8.24
CA SER A 9 -15.44 -2.16 9.44
C SER A 9 -14.65 -0.86 9.20
N GLY A 10 -14.41 -0.49 7.93
CA GLY A 10 -13.72 0.76 7.58
C GLY A 10 -12.18 0.75 7.67
N LYS A 11 -11.51 -0.41 7.82
CA LYS A 11 -10.03 -0.48 7.90
C LYS A 11 -9.33 0.21 6.73
N THR A 12 -9.78 -0.07 5.50
CA THR A 12 -9.25 0.58 4.30
C THR A 12 -9.55 2.08 4.27
N TYR A 13 -10.72 2.50 4.75
CA TYR A 13 -11.08 3.91 4.85
C TYR A 13 -10.20 4.65 5.86
N LEU A 14 -9.93 4.02 7.01
CA LEU A 14 -9.05 4.57 8.05
C LEU A 14 -7.66 4.89 7.49
N VAL A 15 -7.05 3.94 6.77
CA VAL A 15 -5.70 4.14 6.21
C VAL A 15 -5.71 5.17 5.08
N LYS A 16 -6.71 5.16 4.20
CA LYS A 16 -6.88 6.21 3.18
C LYS A 16 -7.01 7.60 3.79
N THR A 17 -7.75 7.72 4.89
CA THR A 17 -7.91 9.00 5.61
C THR A 17 -6.62 9.43 6.29
N LEU A 18 -5.88 8.51 6.91
CA LEU A 18 -4.57 8.80 7.50
C LEU A 18 -3.57 9.29 6.46
N ALA A 19 -3.46 8.63 5.31
CA ALA A 19 -2.55 9.05 4.23
C ALA A 19 -2.89 10.47 3.74
N LYS A 20 -4.18 10.79 3.58
CA LYS A 20 -4.63 12.15 3.22
C LYS A 20 -4.36 13.20 4.29
N LEU A 21 -4.49 12.85 5.56
CA LEU A 21 -4.22 13.77 6.67
C LEU A 21 -2.73 14.08 6.81
N LEU A 22 -1.87 13.10 6.50
CA LEU A 22 -0.42 13.24 6.56
C LEU A 22 0.21 13.74 5.25
N ASP A 23 -0.59 13.84 4.18
CA ASP A 23 -0.15 14.21 2.83
C ASP A 23 1.00 13.32 2.30
N VAL A 24 0.87 12.00 2.50
CA VAL A 24 1.86 11.01 2.06
C VAL A 24 1.29 10.06 1.01
N PRO A 25 2.13 9.54 0.08
CA PRO A 25 1.71 8.54 -0.90
C PRO A 25 1.15 7.28 -0.24
N LEU A 26 0.16 6.63 -0.89
CA LEU A 26 -0.45 5.39 -0.42
C LEU A 26 -0.54 4.37 -1.55
N ALA A 27 0.02 3.18 -1.31
CA ALA A 27 -0.23 1.98 -2.10
C ALA A 27 -1.06 0.98 -1.29
N ILE A 28 -2.03 0.33 -1.96
CA ILE A 28 -2.84 -0.73 -1.36
C ILE A 28 -2.53 -2.01 -2.11
N ALA A 29 -2.11 -3.04 -1.38
CA ALA A 29 -1.80 -4.35 -1.91
C ALA A 29 -2.66 -5.42 -1.22
N ASP A 30 -3.06 -6.44 -1.98
CA ASP A 30 -3.71 -7.61 -1.42
C ASP A 30 -2.67 -8.70 -1.21
N ALA A 31 -2.43 -9.06 0.05
CA ALA A 31 -1.48 -10.12 0.40
C ALA A 31 -1.86 -11.49 -0.16
N THR A 32 -3.14 -11.72 -0.51
CA THR A 32 -3.56 -12.97 -1.17
C THR A 32 -3.12 -13.06 -2.64
N SER A 33 -2.81 -11.93 -3.26
CA SER A 33 -2.31 -11.84 -4.64
C SER A 33 -0.78 -11.92 -4.73
N LEU A 34 -0.07 -11.82 -3.59
CA LEU A 34 1.38 -11.92 -3.51
C LEU A 34 1.78 -13.40 -3.53
N THR A 35 2.51 -13.82 -4.55
CA THR A 35 3.06 -15.16 -4.68
C THR A 35 4.52 -15.19 -4.23
N GLU A 36 4.99 -16.37 -3.84
CA GLU A 36 6.41 -16.57 -3.52
C GLU A 36 7.26 -16.30 -4.78
N ALA A 37 8.43 -15.68 -4.59
CA ALA A 37 9.31 -15.22 -5.66
C ALA A 37 9.53 -16.33 -6.71
N GLY A 38 9.02 -16.12 -7.92
CA GLY A 38 9.13 -17.07 -9.04
C GLY A 38 7.84 -17.76 -9.48
N TYR A 39 6.67 -17.44 -8.91
CA TYR A 39 5.37 -17.92 -9.40
C TYR A 39 4.46 -16.76 -9.86
N ILE A 40 3.65 -17.02 -10.89
CA ILE A 40 2.72 -16.10 -11.56
C ILE A 40 1.80 -15.40 -10.54
N GLY A 41 2.10 -14.15 -10.18
CA GLY A 41 1.35 -13.31 -9.23
C GLY A 41 1.91 -11.89 -9.17
N ASP A 42 1.25 -10.99 -8.42
CA ASP A 42 1.74 -9.62 -8.21
C ASP A 42 3.02 -9.72 -7.37
N ASP A 43 4.15 -9.24 -7.91
CA ASP A 43 5.43 -9.23 -7.20
C ASP A 43 5.45 -8.11 -6.14
N ILE A 44 6.26 -8.28 -5.09
CA ILE A 44 6.53 -7.25 -4.08
C ILE A 44 7.04 -5.97 -4.75
N GLU A 45 7.87 -6.10 -5.79
CA GLU A 45 8.37 -4.96 -6.59
C GLU A 45 7.23 -4.15 -7.22
N SER A 46 6.12 -4.80 -7.58
CA SER A 46 4.95 -4.12 -8.16
C SER A 46 4.26 -3.21 -7.13
N VAL A 47 4.24 -3.60 -5.85
CA VAL A 47 3.65 -2.80 -4.77
C VAL A 47 4.48 -1.54 -4.53
N VAL A 48 5.80 -1.68 -4.49
CA VAL A 48 6.72 -0.54 -4.38
C VAL A 48 6.61 0.36 -5.61
N SER A 49 6.51 -0.21 -6.80
CA SER A 49 6.30 0.54 -8.04
C SER A 49 4.99 1.33 -8.02
N LYS A 50 3.90 0.74 -7.50
CA LYS A 50 2.62 1.44 -7.29
C LYS A 50 2.76 2.61 -6.29
N LEU A 51 3.54 2.44 -5.22
CA LEU A 51 3.79 3.52 -4.25
C LEU A 51 4.61 4.65 -4.87
N LEU A 52 5.66 4.31 -5.61
CA LEU A 52 6.51 5.29 -6.30
C LEU A 52 5.71 6.07 -7.35
N ALA A 53 4.83 5.39 -8.10
CA ALA A 53 3.92 6.05 -9.02
C ALA A 53 2.93 6.98 -8.28
N ALA A 54 2.41 6.57 -7.11
CA ALA A 54 1.58 7.42 -6.26
C ALA A 54 2.34 8.60 -5.63
N ALA A 55 3.67 8.54 -5.62
CA ALA A 55 4.57 9.60 -5.20
C ALA A 55 5.07 10.46 -6.37
N ASP A 56 4.45 10.39 -7.56
CA ASP A 56 4.90 11.09 -8.78
C ASP A 56 6.36 10.75 -9.19
N ASN A 57 6.81 9.54 -8.88
CA ASN A 57 8.20 9.06 -9.04
C ASN A 57 9.24 9.80 -8.19
N ASP A 58 8.81 10.47 -7.12
CA ASP A 58 9.69 11.06 -6.12
C ASP A 58 10.06 10.00 -5.06
N VAL A 59 11.34 9.64 -5.01
CA VAL A 59 11.87 8.62 -4.10
C VAL A 59 11.77 9.09 -2.64
N GLU A 60 12.09 10.35 -2.34
CA GLU A 60 12.06 10.87 -0.96
C GLU A 60 10.63 10.86 -0.42
N LYS A 61 9.64 11.19 -1.26
CA LYS A 61 8.22 11.08 -0.88
C LYS A 61 7.76 9.63 -0.74
N ALA A 62 8.19 8.75 -1.64
CA ALA A 62 7.83 7.33 -1.59
C ALA A 62 8.37 6.64 -0.33
N GLU A 63 9.57 7.02 0.15
CA GLU A 63 10.15 6.52 1.40
C GLU A 63 9.32 6.86 2.65
N GLN A 64 8.55 7.96 2.60
CA GLN A 64 7.60 8.34 3.66
C GLN A 64 6.18 7.80 3.41
N GLY A 65 5.98 7.04 2.33
CA GLY A 65 4.68 6.53 1.91
C GLY A 65 4.17 5.36 2.75
N ILE A 66 2.87 5.09 2.63
CA ILE A 66 2.18 4.01 3.35
C ILE A 66 1.88 2.88 2.36
N ILE A 67 2.16 1.63 2.78
CA ILE A 67 1.68 0.43 2.11
C ILE A 67 0.65 -0.22 3.03
N LEU A 68 -0.56 -0.44 2.51
CA LEU A 68 -1.64 -1.18 3.16
C LEU A 68 -1.68 -2.62 2.64
#